data_AF-A0A3N5NQX7-F1
#
_entry.id   AF-A0A3N5NQX7-F1
#
_cell.length_a   1.000
_cell.length_b   1.000
_cell.length_c   1.000
_cell.angle_alpha   90.00
_cell.angle_beta   90.00
_cell.angle_gamma   90.00
#
_symmetry.space_group_name_H-M   'P 1'
#
loop_
_entity.id
_entity.type
_entity.pdbx_description
1 polymer ?
#
loop_
_entity_poly.entity_id
_entity_poly.type
_entity_poly.pdbx_seq_one_letter_code
_entity_poly.pdbx_strand_id
1 'polypeptide(L)'
;MSKAQEHGLEIALDIAFQCSPDHPYIREHPEWFRHRPDGTLQYAENPPKKYEDIYPLNFESVNWKELWTELKSIFLFWIEQGVKIFRVDNPHTKSIPFWGWVTGEIRREHPDVIFLAEAFTRPKVMNQLAKQGFTQSYTYFTWRNTKHELTSYLNELVKTEVREYFRPNFWPNTPDILPEFLQVSGRTGFIQKLILAATMSSNYGIYGPAFELMDNTPVGFGKEEYLNSEKYEIKDWDIRSSKSLKKIISRVNAIRRENLALQNTRSLEFHDIENEALICYSKISDDLSNIILVVVNLDPHHTHSGWVRIPLERFGMEPGSTYQAHDLLGESYYLWNGEHNYVEINPDVMPAHLFRIRRKVRSEKDFDYFM
;
A
#
# COMPACT_ATOMS: atom_id res chain seq x y z
N MET A 1 13.04 12.95 -15.89
CA MET A 1 11.64 12.58 -16.24
C MET A 1 11.50 11.78 -17.53
N SER A 2 12.10 12.20 -18.65
CA SER A 2 11.92 11.58 -19.98
C SER A 2 12.09 10.04 -20.02
N LYS A 3 13.15 9.48 -19.44
CA LYS A 3 13.35 8.01 -19.43
C LYS A 3 12.25 7.24 -18.69
N ALA A 4 11.73 7.78 -17.58
CA ALA A 4 10.65 7.15 -16.82
C ALA A 4 9.36 7.12 -17.66
N GLN A 5 9.05 8.22 -18.36
CA GLN A 5 7.88 8.34 -19.22
C GLN A 5 7.92 7.35 -20.40
N GLU A 6 9.09 7.13 -21.02
CA GLU A 6 9.26 6.09 -22.06
C GLU A 6 8.85 4.69 -21.58
N HIS A 7 8.98 4.43 -20.27
CA HIS A 7 8.61 3.18 -19.63
C HIS A 7 7.21 3.21 -18.98
N GLY A 8 6.44 4.30 -19.16
CA GLY A 8 5.12 4.47 -18.53
C GLY A 8 5.21 4.59 -17.00
N LEU A 9 6.32 5.11 -16.48
CA LEU A 9 6.56 5.32 -15.06
C LEU A 9 6.46 6.80 -14.70
N GLU A 10 5.78 7.08 -13.60
CA GLU A 10 5.76 8.39 -12.96
C GLU A 10 6.76 8.41 -11.80
N ILE A 11 7.36 9.58 -11.54
CA ILE A 11 8.28 9.77 -10.42
C ILE A 11 7.52 10.35 -9.24
N ALA A 12 7.66 9.69 -8.09
CA ALA A 12 7.28 10.23 -6.79
C ALA A 12 8.54 10.68 -6.04
N LEU A 13 8.55 11.92 -5.57
CA LEU A 13 9.68 12.49 -4.82
C LEU A 13 9.35 12.53 -3.32
N ASP A 14 10.35 12.24 -2.50
CA ASP A 14 10.23 12.33 -1.04
C ASP A 14 10.35 13.78 -0.58
N ILE A 15 9.39 14.25 0.21
CA ILE A 15 9.40 15.58 0.80
C ILE A 15 9.52 15.46 2.31
N ALA A 16 10.73 15.69 2.79
CA ALA A 16 11.07 15.72 4.20
C ALA A 16 11.39 17.16 4.64
N PHE A 17 10.41 17.82 5.27
CA PHE A 17 10.58 19.16 5.83
C PHE A 17 11.32 19.15 7.16
N GLN A 18 12.64 19.02 7.05
CA GLN A 18 13.63 19.03 8.11
C GLN A 18 15.00 19.41 7.51
N CYS A 19 15.95 19.82 8.33
CA CYS A 19 17.24 20.31 7.86
C CYS A 19 18.38 19.60 8.58
N SER A 20 19.44 19.23 7.87
CA SER A 20 20.71 18.85 8.51
C SER A 20 21.38 20.08 9.15
N PRO A 21 22.34 19.90 10.08
CA PRO A 21 23.03 21.00 10.74
C PRO A 21 23.74 22.00 9.81
N ASP A 22 24.11 21.55 8.62
CA ASP A 22 24.81 22.30 7.58
C ASP A 22 23.88 22.89 6.51
N HIS A 23 22.56 22.67 6.61
CA HIS A 23 21.60 23.23 5.67
C HIS A 23 21.60 24.78 5.72
N PRO A 24 21.53 25.49 4.57
CA PRO A 24 21.59 26.96 4.52
C PRO A 24 20.58 27.66 5.45
N TYR A 25 19.35 27.14 5.55
CA TYR A 25 18.31 27.69 6.44
C TYR A 25 18.74 27.79 7.91
N ILE A 26 19.64 26.92 8.39
CA ILE A 26 20.14 27.01 9.77
C ILE A 26 20.88 28.34 10.00
N ARG A 27 21.59 28.84 8.98
CA ARG A 27 22.35 30.10 9.05
C ARG A 27 21.56 31.32 8.55
N GLU A 28 20.77 31.13 7.50
CA GLU A 28 20.06 32.20 6.80
C GLU A 28 18.71 32.51 7.45
N HIS A 29 18.07 31.51 8.07
CA HIS A 29 16.75 31.59 8.67
C HIS A 29 16.68 30.92 10.07
N PRO A 30 17.52 31.34 11.03
CA PRO A 30 17.53 30.75 12.37
C PRO A 30 16.16 30.83 13.07
N GLU A 31 15.34 31.84 12.74
CA GLU A 31 13.98 32.03 13.26
C GLU A 31 13.00 30.91 12.88
N TRP A 32 13.31 30.11 11.85
CA TRP A 32 12.52 28.95 11.46
C TRP A 32 12.77 27.73 12.35
N PHE A 33 13.65 27.82 13.35
CA PHE A 33 13.98 26.72 14.25
C PHE A 33 13.74 27.11 15.72
N ARG A 34 13.52 26.10 16.58
CA ARG A 34 13.41 26.33 18.03
C ARG A 34 14.80 26.19 18.68
N HIS A 35 15.34 27.31 19.13
CA HIS A 35 16.56 27.35 19.91
C HIS A 35 16.27 27.08 21.40
N ARG A 36 17.11 26.27 22.02
CA ARG A 36 17.16 26.12 23.48
C ARG A 36 17.72 27.40 24.12
N PRO A 37 17.55 27.58 25.44
CA PRO A 37 18.09 28.74 26.15
C PRO A 37 19.63 28.90 26.03
N ASP A 38 20.35 27.82 25.78
CA ASP A 38 21.80 27.82 25.55
C ASP A 38 22.19 28.14 24.08
N GLY A 39 21.22 28.41 23.22
CA GLY A 39 21.39 28.70 21.80
C GLY A 39 21.44 27.47 20.90
N THR A 40 21.55 26.26 21.45
CA THR A 40 21.60 25.02 20.66
C THR A 40 20.24 24.65 20.07
N LEU A 41 20.25 23.90 18.98
CA LEU A 41 19.03 23.32 18.40
C LEU A 41 18.79 21.92 18.96
N GLN A 42 17.52 21.61 19.24
CA GLN A 42 17.11 20.25 19.57
C GLN A 42 16.97 19.43 18.29
N TYR A 43 17.70 18.33 18.22
CA TYR A 43 17.58 17.36 17.13
C TYR A 43 16.17 16.72 17.11
N ALA A 44 15.74 16.22 15.95
CA ALA A 44 14.38 15.69 15.80
C ALA A 44 14.20 14.33 16.52
N GLU A 45 13.00 14.10 17.06
CA GLU A 45 12.65 12.83 17.71
C GLU A 45 11.26 12.37 17.25
N ASN A 46 11.11 11.06 17.05
CA ASN A 46 9.82 10.40 16.93
C ASN A 46 9.83 9.19 17.88
N PRO A 47 9.55 9.40 19.18
CA PRO A 47 9.81 8.42 20.22
C PRO A 47 9.27 7.01 19.87
N PRO A 48 10.10 5.95 20.03
CA PRO A 48 11.41 5.94 20.69
C PRO A 48 12.60 6.34 19.79
N LYS A 49 12.39 6.66 18.50
CA LYS A 49 13.46 7.00 17.56
C LYS A 49 14.00 8.41 17.78
N LYS A 50 15.32 8.55 17.67
CA LYS A 50 16.06 9.82 17.72
C LYS A 50 16.80 10.01 16.40
N TYR A 51 16.80 11.24 15.89
CA TYR A 51 17.47 11.60 14.65
C TYR A 51 18.41 12.76 14.94
N GLU A 52 19.64 12.42 15.35
CA GLU A 52 20.67 13.37 15.80
C GLU A 52 21.25 14.21 14.66
N ASP A 53 21.02 13.78 13.42
CA ASP A 53 21.51 14.34 12.17
C ASP A 53 20.56 15.38 11.54
N ILE A 54 19.41 15.66 12.15
CA ILE A 54 18.40 16.58 11.60
C ILE A 54 17.75 17.47 12.66
N TYR A 55 17.33 18.66 12.23
CA TYR A 55 16.60 19.66 13.01
C TYR A 55 15.19 19.89 12.44
N PRO A 56 14.15 19.92 13.31
CA PRO A 56 12.78 20.17 12.88
C PRO A 56 12.51 21.66 12.65
N LEU A 57 11.74 21.98 11.60
CA LEU A 57 11.24 23.33 11.36
C LEU A 57 10.13 23.70 12.35
N ASN A 58 10.14 24.95 12.81
CA ASN A 58 9.14 25.54 13.68
C ASN A 58 8.02 26.18 12.84
N PHE A 59 6.98 25.41 12.54
CA PHE A 59 5.82 25.86 11.75
C PHE A 59 4.98 26.97 12.40
N GLU A 60 5.28 27.30 13.65
CA GLU A 60 4.65 28.36 14.46
C GLU A 60 5.65 29.46 14.83
N SER A 61 6.73 29.59 14.05
CA SER A 61 7.69 30.70 14.21
C SER A 61 7.03 32.06 14.02
N VAL A 62 7.70 33.12 14.48
CA VAL A 62 7.24 34.50 14.26
C VAL A 62 7.04 34.79 12.76
N ASN A 63 7.89 34.19 11.93
CA ASN A 63 7.92 34.32 10.47
C ASN A 63 7.27 33.12 9.76
N TRP A 64 6.28 32.47 10.38
CA TRP A 64 5.68 31.23 9.83
C TRP A 64 5.13 31.40 8.41
N LYS A 65 4.63 32.59 8.04
CA LYS A 65 4.09 32.86 6.69
C LYS A 65 5.16 32.76 5.61
N GLU A 66 6.35 33.27 5.92
CA GLU A 66 7.51 33.23 5.03
C GLU A 66 7.97 31.79 4.87
N LEU A 67 8.11 31.06 5.99
CA LEU A 67 8.40 29.63 5.98
C LEU A 67 7.39 28.86 5.13
N TRP A 68 6.09 29.03 5.34
CA TRP A 68 5.06 28.29 4.59
C TRP A 68 5.11 28.60 3.09
N THR A 69 5.34 29.86 2.73
CA THR A 69 5.50 30.29 1.33
C THR A 69 6.74 29.63 0.71
N GLU A 70 7.84 29.58 1.45
CA GLU A 70 9.06 28.91 1.01
C GLU A 70 8.85 27.40 0.82
N LEU A 71 8.21 26.72 1.77
CA LEU A 71 7.92 25.29 1.62
C LEU A 71 6.95 24.99 0.46
N LYS A 72 6.02 25.90 0.13
CA LYS A 72 5.18 25.82 -1.09
C LYS A 72 6.07 25.95 -2.34
N SER A 73 7.05 26.86 -2.35
CA SER A 73 7.95 27.10 -3.48
C SER A 73 8.71 25.84 -3.89
N ILE A 74 9.15 25.03 -2.91
CA ILE A 74 9.82 23.75 -3.14
C ILE A 74 8.95 22.76 -3.93
N PHE A 75 7.66 22.65 -3.59
CA PHE A 75 6.75 21.80 -4.35
C PHE A 75 6.58 22.31 -5.78
N LEU A 76 6.35 23.61 -5.96
CA LEU A 76 6.17 24.23 -7.27
C LEU A 76 7.40 24.01 -8.17
N PHE A 77 8.60 24.20 -7.62
CA PHE A 77 9.85 23.93 -8.32
C PHE A 77 9.89 22.50 -8.90
N TRP A 78 9.56 21.49 -8.10
CA TRP A 78 9.56 20.09 -8.59
C TRP A 78 8.41 19.79 -9.55
N ILE A 79 7.27 20.44 -9.39
CA ILE A 79 6.15 20.36 -10.35
C ILE A 79 6.58 20.91 -11.71
N GLU A 80 7.31 22.01 -11.76
CA GLU A 80 7.88 22.57 -13.00
C GLU A 80 8.86 21.61 -13.66
N GLN A 81 9.58 20.79 -12.88
CA GLN A 81 10.44 19.71 -13.40
C GLN A 81 9.65 18.46 -13.84
N GLY A 82 8.31 18.46 -13.70
CA GLY A 82 7.41 17.39 -14.12
C GLY A 82 7.04 16.38 -13.03
N VAL A 83 7.46 16.57 -11.77
CA VAL A 83 7.06 15.69 -10.66
C VAL A 83 5.62 15.97 -10.26
N LYS A 84 4.79 14.92 -10.22
CA LYS A 84 3.35 15.03 -9.89
C LYS A 84 2.94 14.28 -8.64
N ILE A 85 3.86 13.51 -8.05
CA ILE A 85 3.58 12.70 -6.88
C ILE A 85 4.62 13.04 -5.80
N PHE A 86 4.14 13.32 -4.59
CA PHE A 86 4.98 13.61 -3.44
C PHE A 86 4.67 12.64 -2.31
N ARG A 87 5.65 11.84 -1.90
CA ARG A 87 5.60 11.08 -0.64
C ARG A 87 6.10 12.00 0.45
N VAL A 88 5.22 12.42 1.34
CA VAL A 88 5.55 13.38 2.39
C VAL A 88 5.93 12.63 3.65
N ASP A 89 7.14 12.89 4.14
CA ASP A 89 7.71 12.25 5.32
C ASP A 89 7.10 12.77 6.61
N ASN A 90 6.62 11.85 7.45
CA ASN A 90 6.11 12.11 8.80
C ASN A 90 5.27 13.41 8.89
N PRO A 91 4.21 13.63 8.09
CA PRO A 91 3.48 14.89 8.06
C PRO A 91 2.78 15.18 9.39
N HIS A 92 2.56 14.15 10.21
CA HIS A 92 1.99 14.25 11.55
C HIS A 92 2.90 14.95 12.59
N THR A 93 4.19 15.13 12.29
CA THR A 93 5.11 15.91 13.14
C THR A 93 5.17 17.39 12.75
N LYS A 94 4.44 17.80 11.71
CA LYS A 94 4.36 19.17 11.19
C LYS A 94 2.97 19.76 11.47
N SER A 95 2.77 21.02 11.12
CA SER A 95 1.49 21.72 11.32
C SER A 95 0.37 21.14 10.42
N ILE A 96 -0.71 20.65 11.03
CA ILE A 96 -1.91 20.21 10.30
C ILE A 96 -2.52 21.37 9.48
N PRO A 97 -2.68 22.60 10.02
CA PRO A 97 -3.11 23.76 9.24
C PRO A 97 -2.21 24.06 8.02
N PHE A 98 -0.89 23.91 8.14
CA PHE A 98 0.02 24.08 7.00
C PHE A 98 -0.33 23.12 5.87
N TRP A 99 -0.56 21.84 6.18
CA TRP A 99 -0.93 20.86 5.17
C TRP A 99 -2.25 21.18 4.47
N GLY A 100 -3.26 21.61 5.22
CA GLY A 100 -4.54 22.07 4.66
C GLY A 100 -4.36 23.23 3.70
N TRP A 101 -3.54 24.20 4.07
CA TRP A 101 -3.22 25.36 3.23
C TRP A 101 -2.42 24.95 1.99
N VAL A 102 -1.25 24.32 2.15
CA VAL A 102 -0.31 24.07 1.05
C VAL A 102 -0.88 23.12 -0.01
N THR A 103 -1.59 22.08 0.41
CA THR A 103 -2.20 21.14 -0.55
C THR A 103 -3.38 21.79 -1.29
N GLY A 104 -4.15 22.64 -0.60
CA GLY A 104 -5.25 23.41 -1.21
C GLY A 104 -4.73 24.43 -2.23
N GLU A 105 -3.65 25.13 -1.90
CA GLU A 105 -2.95 26.05 -2.80
C GLU A 105 -2.43 25.33 -4.05
N ILE A 106 -1.66 24.24 -3.87
CA ILE A 106 -1.07 23.50 -4.98
C ILE A 106 -2.15 22.90 -5.89
N ARG A 107 -3.20 22.29 -5.33
CA ARG A 107 -4.27 21.67 -6.15
C ARG A 107 -5.08 22.68 -6.96
N ARG A 108 -5.16 23.94 -6.52
CA ARG A 108 -5.86 24.99 -7.27
C ARG A 108 -5.17 25.25 -8.62
N GLU A 109 -3.85 25.17 -8.64
CA GLU A 109 -3.01 25.42 -9.81
C GLU A 109 -2.64 24.11 -10.55
N HIS A 110 -2.53 23.00 -9.81
CA HIS A 110 -2.10 21.68 -10.28
C HIS A 110 -2.99 20.56 -9.72
N PRO A 111 -4.23 20.39 -10.22
CA PRO A 111 -5.22 19.46 -9.66
C PRO A 111 -4.84 17.98 -9.83
N ASP A 112 -3.86 17.68 -10.68
CA ASP A 112 -3.33 16.34 -10.95
C ASP A 112 -2.29 15.87 -9.92
N VAL A 113 -1.83 16.76 -9.02
CA VAL A 113 -0.80 16.43 -8.02
C VAL A 113 -1.34 15.52 -6.91
N ILE A 114 -0.56 14.48 -6.60
CA ILE A 114 -0.85 13.48 -5.58
C ILE A 114 0.07 13.67 -4.38
N PHE A 115 -0.51 13.75 -3.18
CA PHE A 115 0.23 13.72 -1.92
C PHE A 115 -0.04 12.40 -1.20
N LEU A 116 1.03 11.67 -0.86
CA LEU A 116 1.00 10.47 -0.04
C LEU A 116 1.52 10.80 1.37
N ALA A 117 0.67 10.68 2.38
CA ALA A 117 1.06 10.89 3.77
C ALA A 117 1.70 9.64 4.36
N GLU A 118 2.99 9.70 4.69
CA GLU A 118 3.65 8.68 5.51
C GLU A 118 3.43 8.96 7.00
N ALA A 119 2.27 8.56 7.52
CA ALA A 119 1.87 8.87 8.90
C ALA A 119 1.53 7.61 9.70
N PHE A 120 2.52 7.02 10.36
CA PHE A 120 2.32 5.95 11.33
C PHE A 120 2.06 6.51 12.73
N THR A 121 0.87 7.09 12.91
CA THR A 121 0.45 7.73 14.16
C THR A 121 -0.95 7.27 14.54
N ARG A 122 -1.62 7.88 15.52
CA ARG A 122 -2.97 7.48 15.96
C ARG A 122 -4.03 7.74 14.86
N PRO A 123 -5.11 6.94 14.78
CA PRO A 123 -6.09 7.03 13.69
C PRO A 123 -6.70 8.43 13.49
N LYS A 124 -6.98 9.14 14.59
CA LYS A 124 -7.55 10.51 14.53
C LYS A 124 -6.66 11.48 13.75
N VAL A 125 -5.34 11.39 13.92
CA VAL A 125 -4.38 12.28 13.23
C VAL A 125 -4.24 11.87 11.76
N MET A 126 -4.15 10.58 11.48
CA MET A 126 -4.13 10.06 10.10
C MET A 126 -5.37 10.50 9.31
N ASN A 127 -6.55 10.38 9.91
CA ASN A 127 -7.81 10.81 9.31
C ASN A 127 -7.88 12.33 9.12
N GLN A 128 -7.31 13.11 10.03
CA GLN A 128 -7.22 14.57 9.86
C GLN A 128 -6.33 14.95 8.68
N LEU A 129 -5.16 14.32 8.52
CA LEU A 129 -4.28 14.58 7.38
C LEU A 129 -4.98 14.27 6.05
N ALA A 130 -5.67 13.13 5.95
CA ALA A 130 -6.47 12.81 4.77
C ALA A 130 -7.55 13.88 4.47
N LYS A 131 -8.25 14.36 5.50
CA LYS A 131 -9.24 15.45 5.38
C LYS A 131 -8.62 16.79 4.99
N GLN A 132 -7.36 17.03 5.37
CA GLN A 132 -6.61 18.24 4.99
C GLN A 132 -6.01 18.18 3.58
N GLY A 133 -6.40 17.21 2.75
CA GLY A 133 -5.96 17.18 1.35
C GLY A 133 -4.74 16.31 1.07
N PHE A 134 -4.43 15.33 1.92
CA PHE A 134 -3.61 14.21 1.46
C PHE A 134 -4.44 13.29 0.56
N THR A 135 -3.90 12.96 -0.61
CA THR A 135 -4.61 12.18 -1.63
C THR A 135 -4.61 10.69 -1.28
N GLN A 136 -3.50 10.21 -0.72
CA GLN A 136 -3.25 8.86 -0.25
C GLN A 136 -2.62 8.86 1.14
N SER A 137 -2.73 7.74 1.84
CA SER A 137 -2.16 7.57 3.18
C SER A 137 -1.52 6.19 3.33
N TYR A 138 -0.35 6.15 3.97
CA TYR A 138 0.16 4.92 4.57
C TYR A 138 -0.81 4.39 5.63
N THR A 139 -0.68 3.10 5.97
CA THR A 139 -1.66 2.37 6.77
C THR A 139 -0.99 1.44 7.77
N TYR A 140 -1.79 0.81 8.65
CA TYR A 140 -1.27 -0.20 9.57
C TYR A 140 -1.12 -1.60 8.95
N PHE A 141 -1.16 -1.72 7.62
CA PHE A 141 -1.21 -3.00 6.91
C PHE A 141 -0.06 -3.96 7.29
N THR A 142 1.15 -3.44 7.52
CA THR A 142 2.31 -4.22 7.96
C THR A 142 2.05 -5.00 9.26
N TRP A 143 1.33 -4.37 10.19
CA TRP A 143 0.98 -4.92 11.51
C TRP A 143 -0.43 -5.55 11.56
N ARG A 144 -0.99 -5.96 10.42
CA ARG A 144 -2.23 -6.75 10.34
C ARG A 144 -1.89 -8.06 9.62
N ASN A 145 -1.92 -9.17 10.34
CA ASN A 145 -1.47 -10.47 9.86
C ASN A 145 -2.57 -11.53 9.98
N THR A 146 -3.40 -11.46 11.02
CA THR A 146 -4.47 -12.45 11.23
C THR A 146 -5.73 -12.10 10.42
N LYS A 147 -6.60 -13.09 10.21
CA LYS A 147 -7.90 -12.92 9.56
C LYS A 147 -8.73 -11.83 10.25
N HIS A 148 -8.79 -11.86 11.58
CA HIS A 148 -9.52 -10.87 12.38
C HIS A 148 -8.95 -9.46 12.24
N GLU A 149 -7.62 -9.30 12.33
CA GLU A 149 -6.94 -8.01 12.17
C GLU A 149 -7.18 -7.39 10.79
N LEU A 150 -7.00 -8.19 9.73
CA LEU A 150 -7.21 -7.76 8.35
C LEU A 150 -8.67 -7.39 8.12
N THR A 151 -9.60 -8.25 8.53
CA THR A 151 -11.04 -8.04 8.31
C THR A 151 -11.53 -6.80 9.06
N SER A 152 -11.17 -6.66 10.35
CA SER A 152 -11.55 -5.50 11.16
C SER A 152 -10.99 -4.21 10.60
N TYR A 153 -9.70 -4.18 10.24
CA TYR A 153 -9.06 -2.97 9.74
C TYR A 153 -9.57 -2.56 8.36
N LEU A 154 -9.74 -3.51 7.43
CA LEU A 154 -10.27 -3.18 6.11
C LEU A 154 -11.74 -2.79 6.17
N ASN A 155 -12.55 -3.40 7.05
CA ASN A 155 -13.92 -2.95 7.28
C ASN A 155 -13.96 -1.51 7.83
N GLU A 156 -13.07 -1.13 8.74
CA GLU A 156 -12.92 0.28 9.15
C GLU A 156 -12.67 1.17 7.92
N LEU A 157 -11.71 0.81 7.06
CA LEU A 157 -11.33 1.63 5.91
C LEU A 157 -12.43 1.72 4.83
N VAL A 158 -13.23 0.67 4.60
CA VAL A 158 -14.15 0.60 3.43
C VAL A 158 -15.64 0.64 3.78
N LYS A 159 -16.02 0.31 5.02
CA LYS A 159 -17.42 0.24 5.48
C LYS A 159 -17.86 1.43 6.32
N THR A 160 -16.92 2.28 6.76
CA THR A 160 -17.22 3.49 7.53
C THR A 160 -17.07 4.74 6.66
N GLU A 161 -17.30 5.91 7.24
CA GLU A 161 -17.08 7.21 6.60
C GLU A 161 -15.62 7.47 6.22
N VAL A 162 -14.67 6.70 6.77
CA VAL A 162 -13.23 6.78 6.44
C VAL A 162 -13.00 6.70 4.92
N ARG A 163 -13.78 5.85 4.23
CA ARG A 163 -13.68 5.65 2.77
C ARG A 163 -13.91 6.91 1.93
N GLU A 164 -14.55 7.94 2.49
CA GLU A 164 -14.89 9.17 1.76
C GLU A 164 -13.72 10.13 1.62
N TYR A 165 -12.73 10.03 2.51
CA TYR A 165 -11.57 10.93 2.52
C TYR A 165 -10.22 10.19 2.55
N PHE A 166 -10.17 8.95 3.01
CA PHE A 166 -8.92 8.20 3.19
C PHE A 166 -8.73 7.18 2.06
N ARG A 167 -7.63 7.30 1.30
CA ARG A 167 -7.24 6.30 0.29
C ARG A 167 -6.00 5.55 0.77
N PRO A 168 -6.13 4.26 1.12
CA PRO A 168 -5.00 3.50 1.63
C PRO A 168 -3.97 3.24 0.53
N ASN A 169 -2.69 3.35 0.87
CA ASN A 169 -1.57 2.85 0.10
C ASN A 169 -0.84 1.77 0.92
N PHE A 170 -0.96 0.51 0.49
CA PHE A 170 -0.47 -0.65 1.25
C PHE A 170 0.99 -0.95 0.88
N TRP A 171 1.88 -0.76 1.84
CA TRP A 171 3.29 -1.12 1.72
C TRP A 171 3.57 -2.31 2.65
N PRO A 172 3.94 -3.49 2.14
CA PRO A 172 4.27 -4.64 2.97
C PRO A 172 5.62 -4.48 3.67
N ASN A 173 6.49 -3.61 3.14
CA ASN A 173 7.73 -3.18 3.74
C ASN A 173 8.05 -1.71 3.38
N THR A 174 8.91 -1.08 4.15
CA THR A 174 9.54 0.22 3.86
C THR A 174 11.01 0.18 4.30
N PRO A 175 11.87 1.16 3.97
CA PRO A 175 13.24 1.20 4.49
C PRO A 175 13.34 1.19 6.03
N ASP A 176 12.27 1.57 6.72
CA ASP A 176 12.17 1.63 8.18
C ASP A 176 11.42 0.46 8.81
N ILE A 177 10.72 -0.34 7.99
CA ILE A 177 9.78 -1.36 8.45
C ILE A 177 10.02 -2.66 7.66
N LEU A 178 10.69 -3.60 8.31
CA LEU A 178 10.73 -5.03 8.06
C LEU A 178 9.87 -5.70 9.14
N PRO A 179 8.57 -5.94 8.87
CA PRO A 179 7.67 -6.52 9.86
C PRO A 179 8.15 -7.90 10.30
N GLU A 180 7.96 -8.24 11.59
CA GLU A 180 8.35 -9.54 12.16
C GLU A 180 7.83 -10.73 11.33
N PHE A 181 6.61 -10.61 10.79
CA PHE A 181 6.04 -11.61 9.90
C PHE A 181 6.96 -11.96 8.72
N LEU A 182 7.57 -10.98 8.04
CA LEU A 182 8.48 -11.23 6.91
C LEU A 182 9.82 -11.82 7.35
N GLN A 183 10.24 -11.58 8.60
CA GLN A 183 11.49 -12.13 9.15
C GLN A 183 11.43 -13.66 9.28
N VAL A 184 10.25 -14.21 9.62
CA VAL A 184 10.10 -15.64 9.96
C VAL A 184 9.31 -16.49 8.95
N SER A 185 8.57 -15.87 8.03
CA SER A 185 7.67 -16.57 7.10
C SER A 185 8.31 -17.08 5.81
N GLY A 186 9.56 -16.69 5.54
CA GLY A 186 10.28 -17.06 4.32
C GLY A 186 9.56 -16.62 3.04
N ARG A 187 9.90 -17.25 1.91
CA ARG A 187 9.39 -16.89 0.58
C ARG A 187 7.86 -16.78 0.53
N THR A 188 7.17 -17.72 1.14
CA THR A 188 5.71 -17.80 1.14
C THR A 188 5.08 -16.55 1.74
N GLY A 189 5.60 -16.06 2.88
CA GLY A 189 5.04 -14.86 3.50
C GLY A 189 5.24 -13.59 2.69
N PHE A 190 6.37 -13.45 1.98
CA PHE A 190 6.54 -12.33 1.03
C PHE A 190 5.51 -12.38 -0.10
N ILE A 191 5.27 -13.55 -0.68
CA ILE A 191 4.25 -13.72 -1.73
C ILE A 191 2.84 -13.45 -1.17
N GLN A 192 2.55 -13.96 0.02
CA GLN A 192 1.28 -13.75 0.71
C GLN A 192 1.02 -12.24 0.94
N LYS A 193 1.99 -11.52 1.51
CA LYS A 193 1.87 -10.07 1.77
C LYS A 193 1.78 -9.25 0.49
N LEU A 194 2.51 -9.63 -0.56
CA LEU A 194 2.37 -9.04 -1.88
C LEU A 194 0.93 -9.16 -2.38
N ILE A 195 0.37 -10.37 -2.35
CA ILE A 195 -0.99 -10.62 -2.84
C ILE A 195 -1.99 -9.81 -2.01
N LEU A 196 -1.96 -9.93 -0.68
CA LEU A 196 -2.85 -9.16 0.20
C LEU A 196 -2.78 -7.64 -0.07
N ALA A 197 -1.57 -7.07 -0.17
CA ALA A 197 -1.39 -5.66 -0.46
C ALA A 197 -2.00 -5.27 -1.82
N ALA A 198 -1.68 -6.08 -2.83
CA ALA A 198 -2.03 -5.87 -4.22
C ALA A 198 -3.51 -6.16 -4.55
N THR A 199 -4.25 -6.91 -3.73
CA THR A 199 -5.66 -7.20 -4.00
C THR A 199 -6.62 -6.53 -3.04
N MET A 200 -6.23 -6.25 -1.80
CA MET A 200 -7.11 -5.52 -0.87
C MET A 200 -7.18 -4.03 -1.20
N SER A 201 -6.05 -3.39 -1.55
CA SER A 201 -5.99 -1.97 -1.89
C SER A 201 -5.82 -1.71 -3.39
N SER A 202 -6.44 -0.64 -3.90
CA SER A 202 -6.16 -0.12 -5.25
C SER A 202 -4.81 0.58 -5.36
N ASN A 203 -4.20 0.99 -4.25
CA ASN A 203 -2.81 1.51 -4.22
C ASN A 203 -1.95 0.64 -3.30
N TYR A 204 -0.82 0.19 -3.81
CA TYR A 204 0.17 -0.53 -3.03
C TYR A 204 1.58 -0.18 -3.56
N GLY A 205 2.59 -0.35 -2.71
CA GLY A 205 3.98 -0.21 -3.08
C GLY A 205 4.83 -1.28 -2.42
N ILE A 206 6.09 -1.41 -2.82
CA ILE A 206 7.11 -2.26 -2.21
C ILE A 206 8.40 -1.46 -2.13
N TYR A 207 9.17 -1.61 -1.05
CA TYR A 207 10.54 -1.13 -1.02
C TYR A 207 11.46 -2.21 -1.60
N GLY A 208 11.92 -1.96 -2.82
CA GLY A 208 12.79 -2.85 -3.58
C GLY A 208 14.19 -2.29 -3.79
N PRO A 209 15.20 -3.13 -4.13
CA PRO A 209 15.09 -4.58 -4.40
C PRO A 209 14.93 -5.49 -3.17
N ALA A 210 15.02 -4.94 -1.96
CA ALA A 210 14.97 -5.71 -0.70
C ALA A 210 13.76 -6.66 -0.63
N PHE A 211 12.56 -6.20 -0.97
CA PHE A 211 11.35 -7.04 -0.97
C PHE A 211 11.42 -8.17 -2.01
N GLU A 212 11.83 -7.85 -3.25
CA GLU A 212 11.88 -8.80 -4.35
C GLU A 212 12.93 -9.88 -4.14
N LEU A 213 14.01 -9.55 -3.45
CA LEU A 213 15.07 -10.48 -3.07
C LEU A 213 14.81 -11.15 -1.71
N MET A 214 13.70 -10.81 -1.06
CA MET A 214 13.28 -11.35 0.23
C MET A 214 14.34 -11.13 1.32
N ASP A 215 14.98 -9.96 1.34
CA ASP A 215 15.84 -9.58 2.45
C ASP A 215 14.98 -9.47 3.72
N ASN A 216 15.28 -10.31 4.69
CA ASN A 216 14.46 -10.51 5.87
C ASN A 216 15.30 -10.50 7.16
N THR A 217 16.52 -9.98 7.10
CA THR A 217 17.44 -9.95 8.25
C THR A 217 17.25 -8.67 9.05
N PRO A 218 16.72 -8.72 10.29
CA PRO A 218 16.62 -7.54 11.14
C PRO A 218 17.95 -7.21 11.82
N VAL A 219 18.11 -5.97 12.29
CA VAL A 219 19.28 -5.55 13.10
C VAL A 219 19.36 -6.29 14.45
N GLY A 220 18.24 -6.82 14.94
CA GLY A 220 18.17 -7.59 16.18
C GLY A 220 16.78 -8.14 16.44
N PHE A 221 16.66 -9.00 17.45
CA PHE A 221 15.38 -9.58 17.85
C PHE A 221 14.38 -8.51 18.30
N GLY A 222 13.13 -8.59 17.81
CA GLY A 222 12.07 -7.63 18.11
C GLY A 222 12.28 -6.25 17.47
N LYS A 223 13.19 -6.12 16.51
CA LYS A 223 13.42 -4.90 15.72
C LYS A 223 12.81 -5.04 14.34
N GLU A 224 12.33 -3.93 13.79
CA GLU A 224 11.77 -3.88 12.43
C GLU A 224 12.73 -3.18 11.46
N GLU A 225 13.93 -2.81 11.89
CA GLU A 225 14.94 -2.21 11.05
C GLU A 225 15.77 -3.30 10.35
N TYR A 226 16.01 -3.13 9.04
CA TYR A 226 16.90 -4.00 8.27
C TYR A 226 18.32 -3.97 8.82
N LEU A 227 18.97 -5.13 8.88
CA LEU A 227 20.41 -5.23 9.11
C LEU A 227 21.14 -4.58 7.93
N ASN A 228 22.14 -3.75 8.25
CA ASN A 228 22.91 -2.99 7.25
C ASN A 228 21.95 -2.21 6.33
N SER A 229 21.12 -1.34 6.89
CA SER A 229 20.08 -0.63 6.14
C SER A 229 20.67 0.26 5.04
N GLU A 230 20.09 0.22 3.84
CA GLU A 230 20.48 1.07 2.68
C GLU A 230 20.36 2.57 2.98
N LYS A 231 19.65 2.94 4.04
CA LYS A 231 19.63 4.33 4.55
C LYS A 231 21.01 4.84 4.96
N TYR A 232 21.95 3.94 5.27
CA TYR A 232 23.28 4.27 5.80
C TYR A 232 24.42 3.65 4.99
N GLU A 233 24.11 2.86 3.95
CA GLU A 233 25.11 2.24 3.08
C GLU A 233 24.61 2.08 1.65
N ILE A 234 25.54 2.03 0.70
CA ILE A 234 25.23 1.69 -0.69
C ILE A 234 25.12 0.16 -0.79
N LYS A 235 23.98 -0.34 -1.26
CA LYS A 235 23.78 -1.77 -1.53
C LYS A 235 23.95 -2.07 -3.02
N ASP A 236 24.75 -3.10 -3.32
CA ASP A 236 24.81 -3.71 -4.66
C ASP A 236 23.95 -4.97 -4.67
N TRP A 237 22.71 -4.83 -5.14
CA TRP A 237 21.73 -5.91 -5.15
C TRP A 237 21.87 -6.82 -6.38
N ASP A 238 21.85 -8.14 -6.18
CA ASP A 238 21.74 -9.10 -7.29
C ASP A 238 20.31 -9.16 -7.86
N ILE A 239 19.93 -8.14 -8.63
CA ILE A 239 18.62 -8.03 -9.28
C ILE A 239 18.37 -9.09 -10.37
N ARG A 240 19.37 -9.91 -10.71
CA ARG A 240 19.27 -11.01 -11.69
C ARG A 240 19.03 -12.36 -11.04
N SER A 241 19.04 -12.43 -9.71
CA SER A 241 18.78 -13.65 -8.95
C SER A 241 17.52 -14.37 -9.41
N SER A 242 17.65 -15.66 -9.74
CA SER A 242 16.52 -16.53 -10.12
C SER A 242 15.53 -16.76 -8.98
N LYS A 243 15.96 -16.51 -7.73
CA LYS A 243 15.12 -16.59 -6.53
C LYS A 243 14.23 -15.36 -6.35
N SER A 244 14.44 -14.29 -7.12
CA SER A 244 13.65 -13.07 -7.02
C SER A 244 12.15 -13.31 -7.22
N LEU A 245 11.33 -12.52 -6.51
CA LEU A 245 9.88 -12.46 -6.66
C LEU A 245 9.43 -11.65 -7.89
N LYS A 246 10.35 -11.13 -8.71
CA LYS A 246 10.04 -10.34 -9.92
C LYS A 246 8.95 -10.96 -10.78
N LYS A 247 8.96 -12.29 -11.00
CA LYS A 247 7.97 -12.98 -11.83
C LYS A 247 6.56 -12.90 -11.25
N ILE A 248 6.41 -13.20 -9.96
CA ILE A 248 5.10 -13.18 -9.30
C ILE A 248 4.61 -11.73 -9.13
N ILE A 249 5.48 -10.77 -8.82
CA ILE A 249 5.15 -9.34 -8.81
C ILE A 249 4.66 -8.87 -10.17
N SER A 250 5.35 -9.27 -11.25
CA SER A 250 4.94 -8.94 -12.62
C SER A 250 3.57 -9.54 -12.94
N ARG A 251 3.32 -10.80 -12.56
CA ARG A 251 2.04 -11.48 -12.77
C ARG A 251 0.91 -10.80 -12.02
N VAL A 252 1.08 -10.52 -10.72
CA VAL A 252 0.08 -9.85 -9.88
C VAL A 252 -0.23 -8.44 -10.43
N ASN A 253 0.78 -7.70 -10.89
CA ASN A 253 0.57 -6.39 -11.51
C ASN A 253 -0.14 -6.46 -12.87
N ALA A 254 0.11 -7.49 -13.68
CA ALA A 254 -0.64 -7.73 -14.91
C ALA A 254 -2.12 -8.01 -14.59
N ILE A 255 -2.38 -8.90 -13.63
CA ILE A 255 -3.74 -9.21 -13.14
C ILE A 255 -4.46 -7.94 -12.69
N ARG A 256 -3.81 -7.07 -11.90
CA ARG A 256 -4.39 -5.79 -11.48
C ARG A 256 -4.78 -4.89 -12.64
N ARG A 257 -3.92 -4.77 -13.66
CA ARG A 257 -4.17 -3.94 -14.85
C ARG A 257 -5.33 -4.47 -15.70
N GLU A 258 -5.45 -5.79 -15.80
CA GLU A 258 -6.46 -6.47 -16.62
C GLU A 258 -7.83 -6.59 -15.95
N ASN A 259 -7.93 -6.31 -14.64
CA ASN A 259 -9.14 -6.53 -13.84
C ASN A 259 -9.54 -5.25 -13.09
N LEU A 260 -10.50 -4.52 -13.65
CA LEU A 260 -10.98 -3.22 -13.14
C LEU A 260 -11.46 -3.28 -11.68
N ALA A 261 -12.00 -4.42 -11.23
CA ALA A 261 -12.42 -4.61 -9.85
C ALA A 261 -11.28 -4.35 -8.84
N LEU A 262 -10.03 -4.65 -9.21
CA LEU A 262 -8.88 -4.41 -8.35
C LEU A 262 -8.50 -2.92 -8.23
N GLN A 263 -9.02 -2.06 -9.12
CA GLN A 263 -8.80 -0.61 -9.10
C GLN A 263 -9.73 0.14 -8.14
N ASN A 264 -10.69 -0.54 -7.50
CA ASN A 264 -11.63 0.06 -6.57
C ASN A 264 -11.56 -0.59 -5.17
N THR A 265 -10.89 0.04 -4.20
CA THR A 265 -10.83 -0.47 -2.80
C THR A 265 -12.22 -0.56 -2.14
N ARG A 266 -13.18 0.28 -2.53
CA ARG A 266 -14.48 0.39 -1.85
C ARG A 266 -15.38 -0.83 -2.07
N SER A 267 -15.16 -1.59 -3.14
CA SER A 267 -15.97 -2.77 -3.46
C SER A 267 -15.54 -4.03 -2.69
N LEU A 268 -14.50 -3.93 -1.85
CA LEU A 268 -14.02 -5.03 -1.01
C LEU A 268 -15.12 -5.54 -0.08
N GLU A 269 -15.32 -6.86 -0.10
CA GLU A 269 -16.24 -7.60 0.78
C GLU A 269 -15.57 -8.87 1.26
N PHE A 270 -15.64 -9.16 2.55
CA PHE A 270 -15.17 -10.43 3.10
C PHE A 270 -16.27 -11.48 3.07
N HIS A 271 -15.89 -12.74 2.88
CA HIS A 271 -16.81 -13.86 2.80
C HIS A 271 -16.46 -14.94 3.82
N ASP A 272 -17.48 -15.67 4.24
CA ASP A 272 -17.32 -16.75 5.20
C ASP A 272 -16.49 -17.89 4.61
N ILE A 273 -15.52 -18.32 5.41
CA ILE A 273 -14.76 -19.54 5.20
C ILE A 273 -14.46 -20.14 6.57
N GLU A 274 -14.84 -21.40 6.77
CA GLU A 274 -14.77 -22.12 8.05
C GLU A 274 -13.34 -22.57 8.40
N ASN A 275 -12.39 -21.64 8.33
CA ASN A 275 -11.00 -21.83 8.71
C ASN A 275 -10.38 -20.47 9.05
N GLU A 276 -9.76 -20.33 10.23
CA GLU A 276 -9.15 -19.07 10.67
C GLU A 276 -7.79 -18.77 10.03
N ALA A 277 -7.12 -19.80 9.50
CA ALA A 277 -5.92 -19.64 8.71
C ALA A 277 -6.22 -19.21 7.27
N LEU A 278 -7.48 -19.24 6.82
CA LEU A 278 -7.87 -18.79 5.49
C LEU A 278 -8.69 -17.51 5.54
N ILE A 279 -8.44 -16.60 4.60
CA ILE A 279 -9.26 -15.40 4.41
C ILE A 279 -9.81 -15.37 2.99
N CYS A 280 -11.10 -15.09 2.86
CA CYS A 280 -11.78 -14.97 1.57
C CYS A 280 -12.40 -13.59 1.44
N TYR A 281 -12.22 -12.95 0.29
CA TYR A 281 -12.84 -11.68 -0.03
C TYR A 281 -13.02 -11.51 -1.53
N SER A 282 -13.89 -10.59 -1.93
CA SER A 282 -14.08 -10.21 -3.32
C SER A 282 -13.96 -8.73 -3.54
N LYS A 283 -13.62 -8.36 -4.78
CA LYS A 283 -13.83 -7.02 -5.33
C LYS A 283 -14.59 -7.15 -6.64
N ILE A 284 -15.48 -6.20 -6.89
CA ILE A 284 -16.35 -6.18 -8.06
C ILE A 284 -16.30 -4.82 -8.76
N SER A 285 -16.51 -4.82 -10.08
CA SER A 285 -16.89 -3.62 -10.83
C SER A 285 -18.38 -3.31 -10.64
N ASP A 286 -18.76 -2.05 -10.82
CA ASP A 286 -20.13 -1.58 -10.58
C ASP A 286 -21.16 -2.28 -11.50
N ASP A 287 -20.74 -2.71 -12.70
CA ASP A 287 -21.54 -3.43 -13.69
C ASP A 287 -21.47 -4.97 -13.59
N LEU A 288 -20.72 -5.49 -12.61
CA LEU A 288 -20.45 -6.93 -12.42
C LEU A 288 -19.81 -7.62 -13.64
N SER A 289 -19.18 -6.87 -14.56
CA SER A 289 -18.42 -7.46 -15.69
C SER A 289 -17.07 -8.03 -15.25
N ASN A 290 -16.56 -7.56 -14.11
CA ASN A 290 -15.34 -8.04 -13.48
C ASN A 290 -15.59 -8.35 -12.00
N ILE A 291 -15.52 -9.63 -11.65
CA ILE A 291 -15.68 -10.14 -10.28
C ILE A 291 -14.40 -10.91 -9.96
N ILE A 292 -13.68 -10.43 -8.95
CA ILE A 292 -12.47 -11.07 -8.45
C ILE A 292 -12.76 -11.58 -7.05
N LEU A 293 -12.55 -12.87 -6.85
CA LEU A 293 -12.60 -13.54 -5.55
C LEU A 293 -11.19 -13.98 -5.20
N VAL A 294 -10.73 -13.66 -4.00
CA VAL A 294 -9.39 -13.98 -3.52
C VAL A 294 -9.52 -14.83 -2.28
N VAL A 295 -8.81 -15.95 -2.25
CA VAL A 295 -8.65 -16.78 -1.05
C VAL A 295 -7.16 -16.84 -0.74
N VAL A 296 -6.76 -16.46 0.47
CA VAL A 296 -5.36 -16.48 0.91
C VAL A 296 -5.22 -17.37 2.12
N ASN A 297 -4.19 -18.22 2.12
CA ASN A 297 -3.73 -18.91 3.31
C ASN A 297 -2.78 -18.00 4.09
N LEU A 298 -3.20 -17.63 5.30
CA LEU A 298 -2.50 -16.77 6.24
C LEU A 298 -1.43 -17.52 7.04
N ASP A 299 -1.49 -18.85 7.12
CA ASP A 299 -0.39 -19.67 7.64
C ASP A 299 0.65 -19.91 6.53
N PRO A 300 1.88 -19.40 6.66
CA PRO A 300 2.91 -19.56 5.64
C PRO A 300 3.57 -20.94 5.63
N HIS A 301 3.22 -21.85 6.55
CA HIS A 301 3.90 -23.11 6.79
C HIS A 301 3.02 -24.35 6.53
N HIS A 302 1.70 -24.26 6.72
CA HIS A 302 0.82 -25.42 6.62
C HIS A 302 -0.23 -25.29 5.52
N THR A 303 -0.54 -26.41 4.88
CA THR A 303 -1.67 -26.50 3.95
C THR A 303 -2.99 -26.40 4.72
N HIS A 304 -3.89 -25.57 4.22
CA HIS A 304 -5.21 -25.39 4.79
C HIS A 304 -6.29 -25.51 3.73
N SER A 305 -7.42 -26.10 4.11
CA SER A 305 -8.61 -26.18 3.27
C SER A 305 -9.83 -25.61 3.98
N GLY A 306 -10.87 -25.31 3.21
CA GLY A 306 -12.15 -24.84 3.74
C GLY A 306 -13.23 -24.80 2.68
N TRP A 307 -14.47 -24.62 3.14
CA TRP A 307 -15.61 -24.35 2.27
C TRP A 307 -15.87 -22.86 2.25
N VAL A 308 -15.68 -22.25 1.07
CA VAL A 308 -16.00 -20.84 0.84
C VAL A 308 -17.48 -20.71 0.56
N ARG A 309 -18.15 -19.74 1.19
CA ARG A 309 -19.51 -19.34 0.83
C ARG A 309 -19.50 -18.15 -0.12
N ILE A 310 -20.01 -18.34 -1.33
CA ILE A 310 -20.04 -17.35 -2.41
C ILE A 310 -21.37 -16.60 -2.39
N PRO A 311 -21.36 -15.24 -2.37
CA PRO A 311 -22.58 -14.45 -2.36
C PRO A 311 -23.18 -14.34 -3.77
N LEU A 312 -23.83 -15.40 -4.24
CA LEU A 312 -24.37 -15.50 -5.61
C LEU A 312 -25.25 -14.31 -5.98
N GLU A 313 -26.17 -13.90 -5.11
CA GLU A 313 -27.07 -12.77 -5.34
C GLU A 313 -26.29 -11.47 -5.60
N ARG A 314 -25.27 -11.18 -4.78
CA ARG A 314 -24.40 -10.00 -4.97
C ARG A 314 -23.63 -10.07 -6.28
N PHE A 315 -23.29 -11.27 -6.73
CA PHE A 315 -22.65 -11.49 -8.02
C PHE A 315 -23.66 -11.53 -9.18
N GLY A 316 -24.94 -11.28 -8.93
CA GLY A 316 -25.99 -11.32 -9.95
C GLY A 316 -26.15 -12.71 -10.56
N MET A 317 -26.12 -13.74 -9.71
CA MET A 317 -26.28 -15.15 -10.06
C MET A 317 -27.41 -15.79 -9.26
N GLU A 318 -28.14 -16.70 -9.89
CA GLU A 318 -29.23 -17.43 -9.26
C GLU A 318 -28.71 -18.50 -8.27
N PRO A 319 -29.46 -18.82 -7.20
CA PRO A 319 -29.16 -19.95 -6.34
C PRO A 319 -28.99 -21.26 -7.13
N GLY A 320 -27.96 -22.05 -6.81
CA GLY A 320 -27.67 -23.32 -7.49
C GLY A 320 -27.13 -23.20 -8.92
N SER A 321 -26.90 -21.98 -9.41
CA SER A 321 -26.26 -21.76 -10.71
C SER A 321 -24.85 -22.34 -10.76
N THR A 322 -24.44 -22.76 -11.96
CA THR A 322 -23.09 -23.22 -12.23
C THR A 322 -22.32 -22.11 -12.92
N TYR A 323 -21.11 -21.85 -12.47
CA TYR A 323 -20.25 -20.77 -12.97
C TYR A 323 -18.78 -21.21 -12.98
N GLN A 324 -17.97 -20.48 -13.73
CA GLN A 324 -16.54 -20.79 -13.86
C GLN A 324 -15.71 -19.88 -12.96
N ALA A 325 -14.81 -20.47 -12.19
CA ALA A 325 -13.75 -19.78 -11.45
C ALA A 325 -12.42 -20.00 -12.17
N HIS A 326 -11.84 -18.93 -12.72
CA HIS A 326 -10.54 -18.96 -13.40
C HIS A 326 -9.47 -18.44 -12.45
N ASP A 327 -8.58 -19.30 -11.96
CA ASP A 327 -7.46 -18.88 -11.12
C ASP A 327 -6.41 -18.17 -11.98
N LEU A 328 -6.27 -16.88 -11.76
CA LEU A 328 -5.35 -16.02 -12.50
C LEU A 328 -3.90 -16.23 -12.07
N LEU A 329 -3.59 -16.89 -10.95
CA LEU A 329 -2.20 -17.18 -10.59
C LEU A 329 -1.69 -18.44 -11.30
N GLY A 330 -2.47 -19.52 -11.25
CA GLY A 330 -2.12 -20.82 -11.84
C GLY A 330 -2.67 -21.09 -13.25
N GLU A 331 -3.55 -20.23 -13.77
CA GLU A 331 -4.30 -20.41 -15.03
C GLU A 331 -5.26 -21.62 -15.06
N SER A 332 -5.55 -22.21 -13.89
CA SER A 332 -6.51 -23.31 -13.74
C SER A 332 -7.94 -22.82 -13.82
N TYR A 333 -8.84 -23.68 -14.33
CA TYR A 333 -10.28 -23.42 -14.37
C TYR A 333 -11.04 -24.44 -13.52
N TYR A 334 -11.99 -23.95 -12.75
CA TYR A 334 -12.87 -24.74 -11.91
C TYR A 334 -14.33 -24.47 -12.29
N LEU A 335 -15.14 -25.52 -12.26
CA LEU A 335 -16.59 -25.41 -12.39
C LEU A 335 -17.19 -25.48 -10.99
N TRP A 336 -17.70 -24.35 -10.52
CA TRP A 336 -18.32 -24.21 -9.20
C TRP A 336 -19.83 -24.22 -9.33
N ASN A 337 -20.50 -24.76 -8.31
CA ASN A 337 -21.95 -24.88 -8.28
C ASN A 337 -22.48 -24.36 -6.95
N GLY A 338 -23.48 -23.49 -7.02
CA GLY A 338 -24.09 -22.94 -5.83
C GLY A 338 -23.12 -22.10 -4.97
N GLU A 339 -23.51 -21.91 -3.71
CA GLU A 339 -22.81 -21.02 -2.78
C GLU A 339 -21.55 -21.65 -2.18
N HIS A 340 -21.56 -22.96 -1.88
CA HIS A 340 -20.51 -23.59 -1.09
C HIS A 340 -19.51 -24.34 -1.96
N ASN A 341 -18.25 -23.88 -1.97
CA ASN A 341 -17.20 -24.45 -2.80
C ASN A 341 -15.93 -24.73 -2.00
N TYR A 342 -15.38 -25.93 -2.18
CA TYR A 342 -14.17 -26.36 -1.50
C TYR A 342 -12.92 -25.73 -2.11
N VAL A 343 -11.99 -25.32 -1.26
CA VAL A 343 -10.65 -24.85 -1.63
C VAL A 343 -9.60 -25.47 -0.71
N GLU A 344 -8.42 -25.74 -1.25
CA GLU A 344 -7.22 -26.16 -0.52
C GLU A 344 -6.04 -25.35 -1.03
N ILE A 345 -5.27 -24.76 -0.12
CA ILE A 345 -4.16 -23.87 -0.45
C ILE A 345 -2.90 -24.40 0.22
N ASN A 346 -1.98 -24.90 -0.60
CA ASN A 346 -0.65 -25.33 -0.18
C ASN A 346 0.35 -24.17 -0.30
N PRO A 347 0.87 -23.63 0.82
CA PRO A 347 1.80 -22.50 0.81
C PRO A 347 3.11 -22.77 0.05
N ASP A 348 3.57 -24.02 -0.04
CA ASP A 348 4.79 -24.38 -0.77
C ASP A 348 4.63 -24.27 -2.30
N VAL A 349 3.39 -24.28 -2.79
CA VAL A 349 3.05 -24.11 -4.20
C VAL A 349 2.66 -22.66 -4.49
N MET A 350 1.61 -22.17 -3.82
CA MET A 350 1.10 -20.81 -3.94
C MET A 350 0.22 -20.50 -2.71
N PRO A 351 0.47 -19.43 -1.95
CA PRO A 351 -0.29 -19.13 -0.72
C PRO A 351 -1.68 -18.54 -0.97
N ALA A 352 -2.17 -18.50 -2.21
CA ALA A 352 -3.46 -17.93 -2.54
C ALA A 352 -4.02 -18.44 -3.87
N HIS A 353 -5.33 -18.30 -4.02
CA HIS A 353 -6.03 -18.30 -5.30
C HIS A 353 -6.58 -16.91 -5.61
N LEU A 354 -6.47 -16.49 -6.87
CA LEU A 354 -7.07 -15.25 -7.39
C LEU A 354 -8.05 -15.61 -8.50
N PHE A 355 -9.31 -15.84 -8.16
CA PHE A 355 -10.31 -16.26 -9.13
C PHE A 355 -10.96 -15.05 -9.81
N ARG A 356 -10.99 -15.08 -11.14
CA ARG A 356 -11.98 -14.33 -11.92
C ARG A 356 -13.24 -15.17 -12.07
N ILE A 357 -14.35 -14.69 -11.51
CA ILE A 357 -15.64 -15.37 -11.59
C ILE A 357 -16.32 -15.01 -12.92
N ARG A 358 -16.69 -16.04 -13.68
CA ARG A 358 -17.44 -15.93 -14.93
C ARG A 358 -18.82 -16.56 -14.74
N ARG A 359 -19.83 -15.69 -14.67
CA ARG A 359 -21.24 -16.02 -14.40
C ARG A 359 -21.85 -16.97 -15.43
N LYS A 360 -21.35 -16.94 -16.66
CA LYS A 360 -21.77 -17.83 -17.75
C LYS A 360 -20.64 -18.77 -18.12
N VAL A 361 -20.93 -20.07 -18.05
CA VAL A 361 -20.10 -21.10 -18.66
C VAL A 361 -20.43 -21.08 -20.15
N ARG A 362 -19.52 -20.58 -21.00
CA ARG A 362 -19.72 -20.69 -22.45
C ARG A 362 -19.76 -22.18 -22.81
N SER A 363 -20.86 -22.60 -23.42
CA SER A 363 -21.04 -23.95 -23.94
C SER A 363 -20.81 -23.96 -25.46
N GLU A 364 -20.66 -25.13 -26.06
CA GLU A 364 -20.57 -25.28 -27.53
C GLU A 364 -21.79 -24.67 -28.28
N LYS A 365 -22.90 -24.41 -27.58
CA LYS A 365 -24.10 -23.77 -28.13
C LYS A 365 -24.02 -22.25 -28.19
N ASP A 366 -23.00 -21.63 -27.57
CA ASP A 366 -22.78 -20.18 -27.56
C ASP A 366 -21.85 -19.70 -28.70
N PHE A 367 -21.48 -20.59 -29.63
CA PHE A 367 -20.89 -20.17 -30.89
C PHE A 367 -22.01 -19.63 -31.80
N ASP A 368 -21.95 -18.33 -32.08
CA ASP A 368 -22.60 -17.81 -33.28
C ASP A 368 -22.00 -18.56 -34.47
N TYR A 369 -22.80 -19.42 -35.08
CA TYR A 369 -22.53 -19.92 -36.42
C TYR A 369 -22.46 -18.68 -37.32
N PHE A 370 -21.25 -18.23 -37.64
CA PHE A 370 -21.06 -17.27 -38.72
C PHE A 370 -21.64 -17.90 -39.99
N MET A 371 -22.82 -17.41 -40.38
CA MET A 371 -23.36 -17.50 -41.74
C MET A 371 -22.58 -16.58 -42.68
#